data_AF-A0A924XSN1-F1
#
_entry.id   AF-A0A924XSN1-F1
#
_cell.length_a   1.000
_cell.length_b   1.000
_cell.length_c   1.000
_cell.angle_alpha   90.00
_cell.angle_beta   90.00
_cell.angle_gamma   90.00
#
_symmetry.space_group_name_H-M   'P 1'
#
loop_
_entity.id
_entity.type
_entity.pdbx_description
1 polymer ?
#
loop_
_entity_poly.entity_id
_entity_poly.type
_entity_poly.pdbx_seq_one_letter_code
_entity_poly.pdbx_strand_id
1 'polypeptide(L)'
;MKNSIFPALALLSACSSGPVPPEWQSNSRSALDSFQQRYLRGDTAGADAEFARAKSELSSTGNASMVARAELLRCAVRAASLEFDNCPGFENLRADAGVEELAYAEFLTGKSERKVSDDPLSRLVSHGVKLNSGRASPENISAAIEISSSQGWRRPLLAWLGVEEKRAESAGDRAALERIRRRIALASGKS
;
A
#
# COMPACT_ATOMS: atom_id res chain seq x y z
N MET A 1 34.03 59.42 14.26
CA MET A 1 33.07 59.23 15.38
C MET A 1 31.73 58.84 14.74
N LYS A 2 31.09 57.70 14.93
CA LYS A 2 31.24 56.55 15.84
C LYS A 2 30.42 55.41 15.19
N ASN A 3 31.04 54.29 14.82
CA ASN A 3 30.35 53.10 14.32
C ASN A 3 29.64 52.40 15.49
N SER A 4 28.39 51.97 15.32
CA SER A 4 27.73 51.04 16.25
C SER A 4 27.30 49.79 15.48
N ILE A 5 28.01 48.70 15.78
CA ILE A 5 27.75 47.33 15.33
C ILE A 5 26.73 46.74 16.31
N PHE A 6 25.57 46.30 15.82
CA PHE A 6 24.61 45.51 16.61
C PHE A 6 24.82 44.02 16.31
N PRO A 7 25.22 43.18 17.29
CA PRO A 7 25.08 41.74 17.13
C PRO A 7 23.69 41.33 17.65
N ALA A 8 22.79 41.01 16.74
CA ALA A 8 21.55 40.31 17.06
C ALA A 8 21.88 38.82 17.26
N LEU A 9 22.11 38.42 18.51
CA LEU A 9 22.27 37.02 18.88
C LEU A 9 20.88 36.36 18.84
N ALA A 10 20.55 35.71 17.72
CA ALA A 10 19.34 34.93 17.58
C ALA A 10 19.48 33.61 18.37
N LEU A 11 18.93 33.58 19.59
CA LEU A 11 18.73 32.36 20.36
C LEU A 11 17.63 31.52 19.68
N LEU A 12 18.03 30.49 18.93
CA LEU A 12 17.13 29.44 18.47
C LEU A 12 16.75 28.57 19.68
N SER A 13 15.61 28.87 20.30
CA SER A 13 14.95 28.00 21.27
C SER A 13 14.32 26.81 20.54
N ALA A 14 15.12 25.75 20.33
CA ALA A 14 14.63 24.45 19.92
C ALA A 14 13.89 23.77 21.08
N CYS A 15 12.64 24.17 21.32
CA CYS A 15 11.73 23.42 22.20
C CYS A 15 11.15 22.23 21.43
N SER A 16 11.91 21.14 21.34
CA SER A 16 11.38 19.82 20.94
C SER A 16 11.71 18.80 22.02
N SER A 17 11.00 18.89 23.15
CA SER A 17 11.03 17.89 24.21
C SER A 17 9.61 17.55 24.62
N GLY A 18 8.84 17.03 23.66
CA GLY A 18 7.61 16.30 23.99
C GLY A 18 7.94 14.95 24.62
N PRO A 19 7.02 14.34 25.38
CA PRO A 19 7.22 13.00 25.92
C PRO A 19 7.45 11.99 24.79
N VAL A 20 8.34 11.02 25.03
CA VAL A 20 8.59 9.92 24.09
C VAL A 20 7.27 9.18 23.85
N PRO A 21 6.86 8.94 22.59
CA PRO A 21 5.63 8.21 22.31
C PRO A 21 5.71 6.78 22.91
N PRO A 22 4.58 6.22 23.38
CA PRO A 22 4.52 4.86 23.88
C PRO A 22 5.08 3.83 22.88
N GLU A 23 5.76 2.79 23.38
CA GLU A 23 6.45 1.79 22.54
C GLU A 23 5.52 1.08 21.54
N TRP A 24 4.27 0.80 21.94
CA TRP A 24 3.28 0.18 21.04
C TRP A 24 3.07 1.00 19.75
N GLN A 25 3.20 2.33 19.80
CA GLN A 25 3.04 3.20 18.63
C GLN A 25 4.16 3.01 17.61
N SER A 26 5.41 2.97 18.08
CA SER A 26 6.56 2.70 17.21
C SER A 26 6.56 1.26 16.72
N ASN A 27 6.29 0.29 17.60
CA ASN A 27 6.32 -1.14 17.26
C ASN A 27 5.25 -1.47 16.21
N SER A 28 4.02 -0.99 16.41
CA SER A 28 2.92 -1.21 15.46
C SER A 28 3.23 -0.59 14.10
N ARG A 29 3.77 0.63 14.03
CA ARG A 29 4.16 1.28 12.77
C ARG A 29 5.25 0.49 12.04
N SER A 30 6.36 0.18 12.71
CA SER A 30 7.47 -0.56 12.10
C SER A 30 7.05 -1.95 11.62
N ALA A 31 6.15 -2.62 12.35
CA ALA A 31 5.59 -3.90 11.95
C ALA A 31 4.66 -3.77 10.72
N LEU A 32 3.79 -2.75 10.64
CA LEU A 32 2.96 -2.52 9.44
C LEU A 32 3.79 -2.16 8.21
N ASP A 33 4.84 -1.34 8.36
CA ASP A 33 5.76 -1.01 7.27
C ASP A 33 6.51 -2.25 6.77
N SER A 34 6.94 -3.10 7.70
CA SER A 34 7.60 -4.37 7.38
C SER A 34 6.64 -5.35 6.71
N PHE A 35 5.39 -5.44 7.16
CA PHE A 35 4.32 -6.21 6.52
C PHE A 35 4.17 -5.78 5.06
N GLN A 36 3.98 -4.48 4.81
CA GLN A 36 3.78 -3.95 3.45
C GLN A 36 4.95 -4.29 2.53
N GLN A 37 6.18 -4.02 2.98
CA GLN A 37 7.39 -4.28 2.18
C GLN A 37 7.56 -5.77 1.87
N ARG A 38 7.43 -6.64 2.88
CA ARG A 38 7.54 -8.09 2.72
C ARG A 38 6.44 -8.65 1.81
N TYR A 39 5.21 -8.16 1.95
CA TYR A 39 4.09 -8.62 1.14
C TYR A 39 4.32 -8.30 -0.34
N LEU A 40 4.64 -7.03 -0.64
CA LEU A 40 4.79 -6.53 -2.00
C LEU A 40 6.01 -7.12 -2.73
N ARG A 41 7.08 -7.49 -2.01
CA ARG A 41 8.21 -8.26 -2.59
C ARG A 41 7.92 -9.77 -2.71
N GLY A 42 6.83 -10.25 -2.14
CA GLY A 42 6.36 -11.63 -2.22
C GLY A 42 6.82 -12.56 -1.09
N ASP A 43 7.30 -12.04 0.04
CA ASP A 43 7.53 -12.81 1.28
C ASP A 43 6.25 -12.84 2.13
N THR A 44 5.33 -13.75 1.79
CA THR A 44 4.03 -13.84 2.48
C THR A 44 4.17 -14.28 3.93
N ALA A 45 4.98 -15.29 4.21
CA ALA A 45 5.13 -15.82 5.57
C ALA A 45 5.71 -14.77 6.51
N GLY A 46 6.75 -14.05 6.07
CA GLY A 46 7.29 -12.93 6.84
C GLY A 46 6.26 -11.81 6.99
N ALA A 47 5.55 -11.44 5.93
CA ALA A 47 4.51 -10.41 5.99
C ALA A 47 3.42 -10.76 7.02
N ASP A 48 2.87 -11.97 7.00
CA ASP A 48 1.84 -12.39 7.95
C ASP A 48 2.35 -12.37 9.39
N ALA A 49 3.61 -12.72 9.62
CA ALA A 49 4.24 -12.62 10.94
C ALA A 49 4.38 -11.15 11.41
N GLU A 50 4.76 -10.22 10.52
CA GLU A 50 4.78 -8.78 10.83
C GLU A 50 3.38 -8.25 11.13
N PHE A 51 2.38 -8.64 10.33
CA PHE A 51 1.01 -8.20 10.51
C PHE A 51 0.43 -8.68 11.85
N ALA A 52 0.69 -9.94 12.21
CA ALA A 52 0.29 -10.48 13.51
C ALA A 52 0.89 -9.69 14.67
N ARG A 53 2.17 -9.28 14.58
CA ARG A 53 2.81 -8.42 15.59
C ARG A 53 2.16 -7.05 15.66
N ALA A 54 1.96 -6.38 14.53
CA ALA A 54 1.26 -5.09 14.49
C ALA A 54 -0.13 -5.17 15.13
N LYS A 55 -0.90 -6.22 14.79
CA LYS A 55 -2.24 -6.44 15.34
C LYS A 55 -2.22 -6.67 16.85
N SER A 56 -1.25 -7.42 17.36
CA SER A 56 -1.05 -7.62 18.80
C SER A 56 -0.83 -6.30 19.54
N GLU A 57 0.10 -5.47 19.05
CA GLU A 57 0.40 -4.14 19.62
C GLU A 57 -0.85 -3.25 19.63
N LEU A 58 -1.56 -3.16 18.50
CA LEU A 58 -2.77 -2.33 18.39
C LEU A 58 -3.90 -2.84 19.28
N SER A 59 -4.09 -4.16 19.36
CA SER A 59 -5.14 -4.78 20.18
C SER A 59 -4.95 -4.56 21.68
N SER A 60 -3.70 -4.39 22.14
CA SER A 60 -3.40 -4.12 23.56
C SER A 60 -4.02 -2.81 24.07
N THR A 61 -4.40 -1.89 23.16
CA THR A 61 -5.06 -0.62 23.50
C THR A 61 -6.57 -0.75 23.69
N GLY A 62 -7.17 -1.87 23.28
CA GLY A 62 -8.62 -2.06 23.25
C GLY A 62 -9.36 -1.22 22.20
N ASN A 63 -8.66 -0.50 21.32
CA ASN A 63 -9.27 0.36 20.32
C ASN A 63 -9.52 -0.40 19.00
N ALA A 64 -10.78 -0.76 18.74
CA ALA A 64 -11.19 -1.49 17.54
C ALA A 64 -10.89 -0.73 16.23
N SER A 65 -11.06 0.60 16.20
CA SER A 65 -10.77 1.42 15.02
C SER A 65 -9.28 1.35 14.63
N MET A 66 -8.37 1.25 15.60
CA MET A 66 -6.94 1.09 15.32
C MET A 66 -6.63 -0.25 14.65
N VAL A 67 -7.25 -1.33 15.11
CA VAL A 67 -7.14 -2.65 14.47
C VAL A 67 -7.80 -2.64 13.08
N ALA A 68 -8.95 -1.97 12.94
CA ALA A 68 -9.67 -1.85 11.67
C ALA A 68 -8.81 -1.17 10.60
N ARG A 69 -8.08 -0.09 10.95
CA ARG A 69 -7.13 0.58 10.04
C ARG A 69 -6.00 -0.34 9.59
N ALA A 70 -5.47 -1.18 10.47
CA ALA A 70 -4.46 -2.16 10.09
C ALA A 70 -5.03 -3.21 9.12
N GLU A 71 -6.22 -3.75 9.38
CA GLU A 71 -6.88 -4.70 8.48
C GLU A 71 -7.21 -4.08 7.12
N LEU A 72 -7.60 -2.80 7.09
CA LEU A 72 -7.79 -2.05 5.86
C LEU A 72 -6.48 -1.84 5.09
N LEU A 73 -5.36 -1.57 5.76
CA LEU A 73 -4.04 -1.53 5.14
C LEU A 73 -3.68 -2.89 4.51
N ARG A 74 -3.92 -4.00 5.23
CA ARG A 74 -3.72 -5.35 4.68
C ARG A 74 -4.57 -5.59 3.44
N CYS A 75 -5.84 -5.18 3.47
CA CYS A 75 -6.71 -5.29 2.31
C CYS A 75 -6.21 -4.43 1.13
N ALA A 76 -5.77 -3.21 1.37
CA ALA A 76 -5.21 -2.33 0.36
C ALA A 76 -3.95 -2.93 -0.30
N VAL A 77 -2.99 -3.41 0.49
CA VAL A 77 -1.77 -4.06 -0.01
C VAL A 77 -2.07 -5.29 -0.88
N ARG A 78 -3.14 -6.02 -0.55
CA ARG A 78 -3.63 -7.15 -1.36
C ARG A 78 -4.35 -6.72 -2.63
N ALA A 79 -5.19 -5.70 -2.55
CA ALA A 79 -5.83 -5.07 -3.72
C ALA A 79 -4.79 -4.53 -4.73
N ALA A 80 -3.69 -3.95 -4.25
CA ALA A 80 -2.57 -3.51 -5.09
C ALA A 80 -1.92 -4.68 -5.86
N SER A 81 -1.96 -5.89 -5.28
CA SER A 81 -1.50 -7.15 -5.86
C SER A 81 -2.59 -7.92 -6.61
N LEU A 82 -3.74 -7.29 -6.87
CA LEU A 82 -4.91 -7.88 -7.52
C LEU A 82 -5.51 -9.08 -6.80
N GLU A 83 -5.37 -9.12 -5.48
CA GLU A 83 -5.96 -10.14 -4.61
C GLU A 83 -7.17 -9.54 -3.88
N PHE A 84 -8.38 -9.89 -4.30
CA PHE A 84 -9.63 -9.37 -3.75
C PHE A 84 -10.41 -10.46 -3.02
N ASP A 85 -10.74 -10.24 -1.75
CA ASP A 85 -11.49 -11.19 -0.92
C ASP A 85 -12.49 -10.52 0.04
N ASN A 86 -12.90 -9.28 -0.28
CA ASN A 86 -13.81 -8.46 0.53
C ASN A 86 -13.29 -8.11 1.94
N CYS A 87 -11.97 -8.04 2.14
CA CYS A 87 -11.35 -7.54 3.37
C CYS A 87 -11.84 -8.24 4.66
N PRO A 88 -11.82 -9.58 4.76
CA PRO A 88 -12.50 -10.32 5.85
C PRO A 88 -12.05 -9.92 7.25
N GLY A 89 -10.79 -9.51 7.43
CA GLY A 89 -10.27 -9.00 8.70
C GLY A 89 -10.95 -7.70 9.16
N PHE A 90 -11.25 -6.79 8.22
CA PHE A 90 -11.99 -5.56 8.50
C PHE A 90 -13.48 -5.83 8.73
N GLU A 91 -14.08 -6.75 7.97
CA GLU A 91 -15.51 -7.05 8.11
C GLU A 91 -15.88 -7.51 9.53
N ASN A 92 -15.00 -8.24 10.21
CA ASN A 92 -15.17 -8.60 11.62
C ASN A 92 -15.19 -7.41 12.60
N LEU A 93 -14.65 -6.26 12.19
CA LEU A 93 -14.54 -5.04 12.98
C LEU A 93 -15.50 -3.94 12.49
N ARG A 94 -16.26 -4.19 11.43
CA ARG A 94 -17.05 -3.17 10.72
C ARG A 94 -18.04 -2.43 11.63
N ALA A 95 -18.64 -3.14 12.58
CA ALA A 95 -19.63 -2.57 13.50
C ALA A 95 -19.02 -1.51 14.44
N ASP A 96 -17.72 -1.62 14.73
CA ASP A 96 -16.99 -0.72 15.64
C ASP A 96 -16.09 0.28 14.88
N ALA A 97 -16.15 0.27 13.55
CA ALA A 97 -15.33 1.13 12.69
C ALA A 97 -15.93 2.54 12.57
N GLY A 98 -15.06 3.55 12.51
CA GLY A 98 -15.45 4.93 12.28
C GLY A 98 -15.82 5.20 10.81
N VAL A 99 -16.37 6.38 10.56
CA VAL A 99 -16.85 6.81 9.23
C VAL A 99 -15.75 6.78 8.16
N GLU A 100 -14.52 7.14 8.52
CA GLU A 100 -13.38 7.13 7.59
C GLU A 100 -12.97 5.70 7.19
N GLU A 101 -12.99 4.77 8.13
CA GLU A 101 -12.68 3.37 7.86
C GLU A 101 -13.75 2.74 6.96
N LEU A 102 -15.03 3.01 7.22
CA LEU A 102 -16.15 2.55 6.39
C LEU A 102 -16.04 3.10 4.96
N ALA A 103 -15.76 4.40 4.80
CA ALA A 103 -15.59 5.02 3.48
C ALA A 103 -14.39 4.42 2.72
N TYR A 104 -13.30 4.11 3.41
CA TYR A 104 -12.14 3.46 2.78
C TYR A 104 -12.44 2.01 2.38
N ALA A 105 -13.21 1.26 3.18
CA ALA A 105 -13.65 -0.09 2.84
C ALA A 105 -14.56 -0.11 1.59
N GLU A 106 -15.47 0.86 1.46
CA GLU A 106 -16.30 1.02 0.26
C GLU A 106 -15.46 1.31 -0.98
N PHE A 107 -14.43 2.15 -0.85
CA PHE A 107 -13.48 2.39 -1.93
C PHE A 107 -12.72 1.11 -2.31
N LEU A 108 -12.19 0.35 -1.33
CA LEU A 108 -11.44 -0.88 -1.60
C LEU A 108 -12.31 -1.97 -2.27
N THR A 109 -13.61 -1.97 -2.01
CA THR A 109 -14.58 -2.87 -2.66
C THR A 109 -15.15 -2.32 -3.97
N GLY A 110 -14.68 -1.15 -4.42
CA GLY A 110 -15.07 -0.52 -5.67
C GLY A 110 -16.47 0.12 -5.67
N LYS A 111 -17.11 0.22 -4.49
CA LYS A 111 -18.45 0.81 -4.32
C LYS A 111 -18.45 2.33 -4.36
N SER A 112 -17.31 2.97 -4.06
CA SER A 112 -17.15 4.42 -4.08
C SER A 112 -15.82 4.84 -4.73
N GLU A 113 -15.74 6.11 -5.12
CA GLU A 113 -14.50 6.74 -5.57
C GLU A 113 -13.85 7.51 -4.42
N ARG A 114 -12.52 7.60 -4.44
CA ARG A 114 -11.73 8.34 -3.45
C ARG A 114 -10.65 9.16 -4.14
N LYS A 115 -10.39 10.37 -3.65
CA LYS A 115 -9.21 11.13 -4.04
C LYS A 115 -7.96 10.39 -3.57
N VAL A 116 -7.06 10.09 -4.51
CA VAL A 116 -5.85 9.32 -4.25
C VAL A 116 -4.67 10.28 -4.12
N SER A 117 -3.79 10.04 -3.15
CA SER A 117 -2.52 10.75 -3.00
C SER A 117 -1.47 10.31 -4.02
N ASP A 118 -0.37 11.05 -4.12
CA ASP A 118 0.73 10.72 -5.04
C ASP A 118 1.61 9.55 -4.57
N ASP A 119 1.40 9.07 -3.34
CA ASP A 119 2.02 7.86 -2.81
C ASP A 119 1.87 6.66 -3.79
N PRO A 120 2.95 5.96 -4.15
CA PRO A 120 2.91 4.85 -5.12
C PRO A 120 1.93 3.74 -4.76
N LEU A 121 1.84 3.35 -3.48
CA LEU A 121 0.92 2.28 -3.05
C LEU A 121 -0.53 2.73 -3.25
N SER A 122 -0.86 3.94 -2.82
CA SER A 122 -2.20 4.52 -2.95
C SER A 122 -2.68 4.55 -4.41
N ARG A 123 -1.79 4.95 -5.34
CA ARG A 123 -2.08 4.90 -6.79
C ARG A 123 -2.28 3.47 -7.30
N LEU A 124 -1.42 2.54 -6.88
CA LEU A 124 -1.52 1.13 -7.27
C LEU A 124 -2.81 0.48 -6.77
N VAL A 125 -3.23 0.77 -5.54
CA VAL A 125 -4.52 0.35 -4.97
C VAL A 125 -5.67 0.89 -5.83
N SER A 126 -5.64 2.16 -6.22
CA SER A 126 -6.66 2.74 -7.08
C SER A 126 -6.77 2.04 -8.43
N HIS A 127 -5.64 1.70 -9.06
CA HIS A 127 -5.65 0.91 -10.29
C HIS A 127 -6.24 -0.48 -10.05
N GLY A 128 -5.89 -1.14 -8.94
CA GLY A 128 -6.47 -2.44 -8.57
C GLY A 128 -7.98 -2.38 -8.40
N VAL A 129 -8.48 -1.38 -7.67
CA VAL A 129 -9.93 -1.14 -7.49
C VAL A 129 -10.63 -0.89 -8.83
N LYS A 130 -10.03 -0.10 -9.73
CA LYS A 130 -10.58 0.12 -11.08
C LYS A 130 -10.64 -1.18 -11.87
N LEU A 131 -9.63 -2.04 -11.78
CA LEU A 131 -9.65 -3.36 -12.43
C LEU A 131 -10.75 -4.25 -11.86
N ASN A 132 -10.85 -4.36 -10.53
CA ASN A 132 -11.86 -5.17 -9.85
C ASN A 132 -13.29 -4.76 -10.17
N SER A 133 -13.51 -3.45 -10.38
CA SER A 133 -14.82 -2.90 -10.73
C SER A 133 -15.07 -2.78 -12.23
N GLY A 134 -14.23 -3.39 -13.08
CA GLY A 134 -14.42 -3.40 -14.54
C GLY A 134 -14.19 -2.05 -15.23
N ARG A 135 -13.53 -1.11 -14.56
CA ARG A 135 -13.27 0.27 -15.01
C ARG A 135 -11.82 0.53 -15.43
N ALA A 136 -10.94 -0.48 -15.43
CA ALA A 136 -9.54 -0.30 -15.77
C ALA A 136 -9.33 -0.03 -17.26
N SER A 137 -8.58 1.02 -17.56
CA SER A 137 -8.10 1.34 -18.91
C SER A 137 -6.71 0.74 -19.20
N PRO A 138 -6.28 0.69 -20.47
CA PRO A 138 -4.91 0.30 -20.83
C PRO A 138 -3.84 1.15 -20.13
N GLU A 139 -4.10 2.44 -19.95
CA GLU A 139 -3.21 3.38 -19.25
C GLU A 139 -3.12 3.05 -17.76
N ASN A 140 -4.22 2.61 -17.14
CA ASN A 140 -4.20 2.17 -15.75
C ASN A 140 -3.29 0.94 -15.56
N ILE A 141 -3.34 -0.01 -16.50
CA ILE A 141 -2.51 -1.23 -16.46
C ILE A 141 -1.04 -0.86 -16.64
N SER A 142 -0.72 -0.03 -17.64
CA SER A 142 0.66 0.43 -17.89
C SER A 142 1.23 1.18 -16.68
N ALA A 143 0.46 2.10 -16.09
CA ALA A 143 0.86 2.83 -14.89
C ALA A 143 1.09 1.91 -13.68
N ALA A 144 0.23 0.90 -13.48
CA ALA A 144 0.39 -0.05 -12.39
C ALA A 144 1.65 -0.92 -12.53
N ILE A 145 1.99 -1.31 -13.75
CA ILE A 145 3.23 -2.04 -14.06
C ILE A 145 4.46 -1.16 -13.78
N GLU A 146 4.44 0.11 -14.21
CA GLU A 146 5.53 1.05 -13.98
C GLU A 146 5.73 1.34 -12.48
N ILE A 147 4.65 1.57 -11.74
CA ILE A 147 4.71 1.74 -10.28
C ILE A 147 5.32 0.50 -9.63
N SER A 148 4.84 -0.70 -9.97
CA SER A 148 5.32 -1.93 -9.36
C SER A 148 6.79 -2.21 -9.70
N SER A 149 7.19 -1.94 -10.94
CA SER A 149 8.55 -2.12 -11.43
C SER A 149 9.53 -1.14 -10.77
N SER A 150 9.21 0.16 -10.75
CA SER A 150 10.07 1.21 -10.17
C SER A 150 10.25 1.06 -8.67
N GLN A 151 9.27 0.50 -7.96
CA GLN A 151 9.36 0.21 -6.52
C GLN A 151 10.01 -1.14 -6.19
N GLY A 152 10.30 -1.98 -7.20
CA GLY A 152 10.78 -3.35 -6.97
C GLY A 152 9.74 -4.27 -6.30
N TRP A 153 8.45 -3.95 -6.42
CA TRP A 153 7.36 -4.72 -5.86
C TRP A 153 7.00 -5.90 -6.76
N ARG A 154 7.72 -7.00 -6.56
CA ARG A 154 7.61 -8.23 -7.38
C ARG A 154 6.20 -8.79 -7.45
N ARG A 155 5.48 -8.88 -6.34
CA ARG A 155 4.14 -9.50 -6.29
C ARG A 155 3.13 -8.76 -7.17
N PRO A 156 2.89 -7.45 -6.99
CA PRO A 156 1.98 -6.74 -7.89
C PRO A 156 2.53 -6.65 -9.32
N LEU A 157 3.86 -6.56 -9.53
CA LEU A 157 4.43 -6.56 -10.88
C LEU A 157 4.03 -7.82 -11.66
N LEU A 158 4.16 -9.00 -11.05
CA LEU A 158 3.75 -10.26 -11.67
C LEU A 158 2.24 -10.32 -11.92
N ALA A 159 1.43 -9.85 -10.97
CA ALA A 159 -0.02 -9.82 -11.13
C ALA A 159 -0.45 -8.94 -12.32
N TRP A 160 0.09 -7.72 -12.41
CA TRP A 160 -0.24 -6.77 -13.48
C TRP A 160 0.32 -7.17 -14.84
N LEU A 161 1.52 -7.78 -14.89
CA LEU A 161 2.03 -8.37 -16.13
C LEU A 161 1.12 -9.51 -16.63
N GLY A 162 0.54 -10.30 -15.73
CA GLY A 162 -0.45 -11.32 -16.10
C GLY A 162 -1.75 -10.72 -16.68
N VAL A 163 -2.15 -9.53 -16.24
CA VAL A 163 -3.28 -8.79 -16.86
C VAL A 163 -2.90 -8.33 -18.26
N GLU A 164 -1.70 -7.77 -18.45
CA GLU A 164 -1.21 -7.34 -19.76
C GLU A 164 -1.07 -8.51 -20.73
N GLU A 165 -0.58 -9.66 -20.25
CA GLU A 165 -0.45 -10.90 -21.01
C GLU A 165 -1.80 -11.35 -21.60
N LYS A 166 -2.83 -11.47 -20.76
CA LYS A 166 -4.19 -11.86 -21.19
C LYS A 166 -4.78 -10.90 -22.22
N ARG A 167 -4.50 -9.60 -22.09
CA ARG A 167 -4.95 -8.59 -23.06
C ARG A 167 -4.24 -8.72 -24.39
N ALA A 168 -2.92 -8.90 -24.39
CA ALA A 168 -2.14 -9.10 -25.61
C ALA A 168 -2.57 -10.39 -26.34
N GLU A 169 -2.82 -11.47 -25.59
CA GLU A 169 -3.36 -12.72 -26.13
C GLU A 169 -4.73 -12.50 -26.78
N SER A 170 -5.66 -11.83 -26.09
CA SER A 170 -7.00 -11.53 -26.61
C SER A 170 -6.97 -10.63 -27.85
N ALA A 171 -5.97 -9.76 -27.97
CA ALA A 171 -5.74 -8.91 -29.13
C ALA A 171 -4.99 -9.62 -30.28
N GLY A 172 -4.50 -10.85 -30.08
CA GLY A 172 -3.67 -11.57 -31.05
C GLY A 172 -2.28 -10.97 -31.26
N ASP A 173 -1.82 -10.08 -30.37
CA ASP A 173 -0.50 -9.44 -30.48
C ASP A 173 0.60 -10.37 -29.95
N ARG A 174 1.06 -11.26 -30.84
CA ARG A 174 2.12 -12.23 -30.55
C ARG A 174 3.43 -11.55 -30.14
N ALA A 175 3.76 -10.40 -30.72
CA ALA A 175 5.01 -9.71 -30.43
C ALA A 175 5.00 -9.09 -29.02
N ALA A 176 3.88 -8.49 -28.61
CA ALA A 176 3.70 -8.04 -27.23
C ALA A 176 3.69 -9.21 -26.24
N LEU A 177 2.96 -10.28 -26.55
CA LEU A 177 2.86 -11.47 -25.69
C LEU A 177 4.23 -12.05 -25.34
N GLU A 178 5.09 -12.23 -26.33
CA GLU A 178 6.45 -12.74 -26.13
C GLU A 178 7.33 -11.79 -25.29
N ARG A 179 7.18 -10.46 -25.46
CA ARG A 179 7.88 -9.48 -24.62
C ARG A 179 7.42 -9.56 -23.16
N ILE A 180 6.11 -9.66 -22.93
CA ILE A 180 5.51 -9.72 -21.59
C ILE A 180 5.96 -11.00 -20.87
N ARG A 181 5.94 -12.15 -21.55
CA ARG A 181 6.40 -13.44 -21.00
C ARG A 181 7.86 -13.40 -20.56
N ARG A 182 8.75 -12.79 -21.34
CA ARG A 182 10.14 -12.59 -20.94
C ARG A 182 10.26 -11.74 -19.67
N ARG A 183 9.47 -10.67 -19.53
CA ARG A 183 9.44 -9.85 -18.30
C ARG A 183 8.93 -10.64 -17.10
N ILE A 184 7.89 -11.45 -17.28
CA ILE A 184 7.36 -12.35 -16.22
C ILE A 184 8.44 -13.34 -15.79
N ALA A 185 9.17 -13.98 -16.72
CA ALA A 185 10.24 -14.91 -16.41
C ALA A 185 11.34 -14.26 -15.56
N LEU A 186 11.80 -13.07 -15.97
CA LEU A 186 12.78 -12.27 -15.24
C LEU A 186 12.29 -11.92 -13.82
N ALA A 187 11.09 -11.37 -13.69
CA ALA A 187 10.51 -10.98 -12.40
C ALA A 187 10.20 -12.19 -11.49
N SER A 188 9.97 -13.36 -12.08
CA SER A 188 9.72 -14.60 -11.34
C SER A 188 11.00 -15.26 -10.81
N GLY A 189 12.19 -14.80 -11.24
CA GLY A 189 13.46 -15.46 -10.93
C GLY A 189 13.64 -16.81 -11.62
N LYS A 190 12.86 -17.07 -12.68
CA LYS A 190 12.99 -18.26 -13.54
C LYS A 190 13.93 -17.87 -14.68
N SER A 191 15.22 -17.81 -14.39
CA SER A 191 16.28 -17.59 -15.38
C SER A 191 17.00 -18.88 -15.68
#